data_AF-A0A2V8GSB1-F1
#
_entry.id   AF-A0A2V8GSB1-F1
#
_cell.length_a   1.000
_cell.length_b   1.000
_cell.length_c   1.000
_cell.angle_alpha   90.00
_cell.angle_beta   90.00
_cell.angle_gamma   90.00
#
_symmetry.space_group_name_H-M   'P 1'
#
loop_
_entity.id
_entity.type
_entity.pdbx_description
1 polymer ?
#
loop_
_entity_poly.entity_id
_entity_poly.type
_entity_poly.pdbx_seq_one_letter_code
_entity_poly.pdbx_strand_id
1 'polypeptide(L)'
;MVLPYHRTDVRKLPGDKEDLVLDALGRLAVAPGDYAVPHAGSQAGMRDPAFIAKATKGPLAFMTLAPGSAPSMGPSLGMWFIYCLLASICLGLMTWYIVGPGQPFSYVFHIAGFMAFLAYGGALPQMSIWYRRRWATTLKSLFDSVIYGAVTGAAFGWLWPQ
;
A
#
# COMPACT_ATOMS: atom_id res chain seq x y z
N MET A 1 -11.82 0.90 0.72
CA MET A 1 -11.96 2.36 0.56
C MET A 1 -13.40 2.73 0.86
N VAL A 2 -13.68 3.19 2.08
CA VAL A 2 -15.03 3.63 2.48
C VAL A 2 -15.38 4.96 1.79
N LEU A 3 -14.35 5.78 1.53
CA LEU A 3 -14.50 7.09 0.93
C LEU A 3 -14.37 7.02 -0.60
N PRO A 4 -15.22 7.74 -1.36
CA PRO A 4 -15.35 7.57 -2.82
C PRO A 4 -14.18 8.14 -3.62
N TYR A 5 -13.26 8.90 -3.02
CA TYR A 5 -12.17 9.54 -3.75
C TYR A 5 -11.10 8.57 -4.27
N HIS A 6 -11.15 7.29 -3.89
CA HIS A 6 -10.27 6.25 -4.42
C HIS A 6 -10.79 5.57 -5.70
N ARG A 7 -12.00 5.91 -6.18
CA ARG A 7 -12.56 5.35 -7.42
C ARG A 7 -11.69 5.54 -8.66
N THR A 8 -10.77 6.51 -8.63
CA THR A 8 -9.87 6.86 -9.74
C THR A 8 -8.43 6.42 -9.54
N ASP A 9 -8.17 5.58 -8.53
CA ASP A 9 -6.82 5.11 -8.22
C ASP A 9 -6.33 4.05 -9.21
N VAL A 10 -7.24 3.18 -9.63
CA VAL A 10 -7.00 2.22 -10.70
C VAL A 10 -7.80 2.68 -11.91
N ARG A 11 -7.11 2.88 -13.04
CA ARG A 11 -7.75 3.32 -14.28
C ARG A 11 -8.28 2.11 -15.02
N LYS A 12 -9.53 2.20 -15.49
CA LYS A 12 -10.09 1.24 -16.44
C LYS A 12 -9.35 1.36 -17.78
N LEU A 13 -9.02 0.22 -18.39
CA LEU A 13 -8.57 0.19 -19.78
C LEU A 13 -9.75 0.48 -20.73
N PRO A 14 -9.53 1.09 -21.91
CA PRO A 14 -10.54 1.12 -22.96
C PRO A 14 -11.04 -0.30 -23.27
N GLY A 15 -12.34 -0.48 -23.53
CA GLY A 15 -12.97 -1.81 -23.57
C GLY A 15 -12.34 -2.79 -24.55
N ASP A 16 -12.07 -2.33 -25.79
CA ASP A 16 -11.38 -3.11 -26.82
C ASP A 16 -9.97 -3.56 -26.39
N LYS A 17 -9.30 -2.79 -25.51
CA LYS A 17 -7.96 -3.10 -25.02
C LYS A 17 -7.96 -4.00 -23.78
N GLU A 18 -9.01 -3.97 -22.97
CA GLU A 18 -9.14 -4.80 -21.77
C GLU A 18 -9.18 -6.28 -22.15
N ASP A 19 -10.07 -6.65 -23.08
CA ASP A 19 -10.21 -8.03 -23.55
C ASP A 19 -8.94 -8.52 -24.26
N LEU A 20 -8.29 -7.67 -25.07
CA LEU A 20 -7.02 -8.00 -25.72
C LEU A 20 -5.90 -8.28 -24.71
N VAL A 21 -5.82 -7.52 -23.62
CA VAL A 21 -4.81 -7.75 -22.58
C VAL A 21 -5.10 -9.05 -21.83
N LEU A 22 -6.36 -9.31 -21.47
CA LEU A 22 -6.75 -10.54 -20.78
C LEU A 22 -6.50 -11.79 -21.63
N ASP A 23 -6.90 -11.77 -22.91
CA ASP A 23 -6.66 -12.87 -23.85
C ASP A 23 -5.16 -13.11 -24.06
N ALA A 24 -4.36 -12.05 -24.23
CA ALA A 24 -2.91 -12.20 -24.37
C ALA A 24 -2.25 -12.80 -23.12
N LEU A 25 -2.60 -12.32 -21.92
CA LEU A 25 -2.06 -12.87 -20.66
C LEU A 25 -2.49 -14.32 -20.44
N GLY A 26 -3.73 -14.66 -20.79
CA GLY A 26 -4.24 -16.03 -20.74
C GLY A 26 -3.50 -16.97 -21.70
N ARG A 27 -3.33 -16.55 -22.97
CA ARG A 27 -2.60 -17.34 -23.99
C ARG A 27 -1.13 -17.54 -23.66
N LEU A 28 -0.49 -16.51 -23.13
CA LEU A 28 0.92 -16.58 -22.71
C LEU A 28 1.12 -17.38 -21.42
N ALA A 29 0.03 -17.71 -20.70
CA ALA A 29 0.03 -18.46 -19.46
C ALA A 29 1.06 -17.95 -18.44
N VAL A 30 1.16 -16.62 -18.30
CA VAL A 30 2.06 -16.00 -17.32
C VAL A 30 1.55 -16.32 -15.91
N ALA A 31 2.41 -16.92 -15.10
CA ALA A 31 2.06 -17.29 -13.73
C ALA A 31 1.73 -16.05 -12.86
N PRO A 32 0.95 -16.21 -11.77
CA PRO A 32 0.80 -15.17 -10.76
C PRO A 32 2.16 -14.75 -10.18
N GLY A 33 2.34 -13.46 -9.94
CA GLY A 33 3.61 -12.91 -9.44
C GLY A 33 3.77 -11.42 -9.73
N ASP A 34 4.93 -10.88 -9.33
CA ASP A 34 5.33 -9.50 -9.56
C ASP A 34 6.36 -9.42 -10.68
N TYR A 35 6.08 -8.56 -11.67
CA TYR A 35 6.87 -8.46 -12.90
C TYR A 35 7.26 -7.02 -13.19
N ALA A 36 8.48 -6.83 -13.68
CA ALA A 36 8.89 -5.63 -14.40
C ALA A 36 9.04 -5.98 -15.89
N VAL A 37 8.54 -5.12 -16.79
CA VAL A 37 8.66 -5.33 -18.23
C VAL A 37 9.16 -4.04 -18.88
N PRO A 38 10.36 -4.03 -19.49
CA PRO A 38 11.37 -5.10 -19.46
C PRO A 38 12.02 -5.29 -18.07
N HIS A 39 12.49 -6.50 -17.79
CA HIS A 39 13.29 -6.83 -16.59
C HIS A 39 14.77 -6.96 -16.95
N ALA A 40 15.66 -6.33 -16.18
CA ALA A 40 17.11 -6.33 -16.45
C ALA A 40 17.83 -7.63 -16.07
N GLY A 41 17.21 -8.49 -15.26
CA GLY A 41 17.75 -9.78 -14.79
C GLY A 41 18.83 -9.66 -13.72
N SER A 42 19.62 -8.59 -13.73
CA SER A 42 20.63 -8.28 -12.73
C SER A 42 20.93 -6.78 -12.69
N GLN A 43 21.66 -6.34 -11.68
CA GLN A 43 22.17 -4.97 -11.61
C GLN A 43 23.09 -4.62 -12.79
N ALA A 44 23.88 -5.59 -13.28
CA ALA A 44 24.72 -5.39 -14.46
C ALA A 44 23.89 -5.20 -15.73
N GLY A 45 22.81 -5.98 -15.89
CA GLY A 45 21.89 -5.87 -17.02
C GLY A 45 21.19 -4.51 -17.13
N MET A 46 21.08 -3.75 -16.03
CA MET A 46 20.52 -2.39 -16.09
C MET A 46 21.38 -1.41 -16.89
N ARG A 47 22.67 -1.71 -17.08
CA ARG A 47 23.62 -0.90 -17.86
C ARG A 47 23.78 -1.40 -19.30
N ASP A 48 23.18 -2.52 -19.66
CA ASP A 48 23.23 -3.06 -21.01
C ASP A 48 22.53 -2.08 -21.99
N PRO A 49 23.23 -1.60 -23.04
CA PRO A 49 22.62 -0.77 -24.07
C PRO A 49 21.37 -1.38 -24.70
N ALA A 50 21.29 -2.70 -24.84
CA ALA A 50 20.12 -3.38 -25.39
C ALA A 50 18.92 -3.29 -24.44
N PHE A 51 19.13 -3.47 -23.14
CA PHE A 51 18.10 -3.25 -22.12
C PHE A 51 17.64 -1.79 -22.11
N ILE A 52 18.58 -0.83 -22.12
CA ILE A 52 18.27 0.60 -22.13
C ILE A 52 17.46 0.96 -23.38
N ALA A 53 17.83 0.46 -24.55
CA ALA A 53 17.09 0.70 -25.79
C ALA A 53 15.66 0.13 -25.71
N LYS A 54 15.50 -1.09 -25.18
CA LYS A 54 14.19 -1.73 -25.00
C LYS A 54 13.32 -0.97 -23.99
N ALA A 55 13.87 -0.55 -22.86
CA ALA A 55 13.17 0.22 -21.85
C ALA A 55 12.79 1.62 -22.34
N THR A 56 13.68 2.27 -23.10
CA THR A 56 13.43 3.58 -23.73
C THR A 56 12.34 3.50 -24.79
N LYS A 57 12.32 2.44 -25.62
CA LYS A 57 11.22 2.19 -26.57
C LYS A 57 9.89 1.99 -25.86
N GLY A 58 9.93 1.34 -24.70
CA GLY A 58 8.79 1.18 -23.81
C GLY A 58 7.71 0.20 -24.30
N PRO A 59 6.63 0.04 -23.53
CA PRO A 59 6.42 0.64 -22.20
C PRO A 59 7.35 0.03 -21.14
N LEU A 60 7.68 0.82 -20.11
CA LEU A 60 8.23 0.30 -18.85
C LEU A 60 7.07 0.14 -17.86
N ALA A 61 6.80 -1.09 -17.46
CA ALA A 61 5.68 -1.44 -16.59
C ALA A 61 6.13 -2.27 -15.39
N PHE A 62 5.49 -2.03 -14.25
CA PHE A 62 5.50 -2.91 -13.08
C PHE A 62 4.08 -3.42 -12.89
N MET A 63 3.90 -4.72 -12.75
CA MET A 63 2.59 -5.34 -12.66
C MET A 63 2.59 -6.52 -11.69
N THR A 64 1.48 -6.67 -10.98
CA THR A 64 1.20 -7.83 -10.14
C THR A 64 0.08 -8.62 -10.81
N LEU A 65 0.32 -9.90 -11.06
CA LEU A 65 -0.66 -10.84 -11.57
C LEU A 65 -1.15 -11.73 -10.42
N ALA A 66 -2.46 -11.84 -10.30
CA ALA A 66 -3.11 -12.71 -9.31
C ALA A 66 -3.81 -13.88 -10.01
N PRO A 67 -4.06 -15.00 -9.30
CA PRO A 67 -4.90 -16.07 -9.84
C PRO A 67 -6.29 -15.55 -10.22
N GLY A 68 -6.83 -16.05 -11.34
CA GLY A 68 -8.21 -15.79 -11.73
C GLY A 68 -9.18 -16.28 -10.66
N SER A 69 -10.08 -15.40 -10.19
CA SER A 69 -11.06 -15.72 -9.15
C SER A 69 -12.27 -14.80 -9.25
N ALA A 70 -13.40 -15.24 -8.69
CA ALA A 70 -14.54 -14.36 -8.47
C ALA A 70 -14.17 -13.26 -7.47
N PRO A 71 -14.65 -12.01 -7.65
CA PRO A 71 -14.34 -10.93 -6.72
C PRO A 71 -14.78 -11.27 -5.30
N SER A 72 -13.83 -11.31 -4.37
CA SER A 72 -14.09 -11.52 -2.94
C SER A 72 -13.20 -10.60 -2.11
N MET A 73 -13.80 -9.97 -1.11
CA MET A 73 -13.08 -9.11 -0.16
C MET A 73 -12.79 -9.78 1.19
N GLY A 74 -13.42 -10.94 1.47
CA GLY A 74 -13.38 -11.59 2.78
C GLY A 74 -11.96 -11.85 3.29
N PRO A 75 -11.08 -12.54 2.52
CA PRO A 75 -9.71 -12.81 2.94
C PRO A 75 -8.90 -11.53 3.21
N SER A 76 -9.03 -10.53 2.34
CA SER A 76 -8.33 -9.25 2.50
C SER A 76 -8.78 -8.50 3.75
N LEU A 77 -10.07 -8.52 4.08
CA LEU A 77 -10.60 -7.90 5.30
C LEU A 77 -10.13 -8.64 6.57
N GLY A 78 -10.06 -9.97 6.52
CA GLY A 78 -9.49 -10.77 7.62
C GLY A 78 -8.02 -10.45 7.87
N MET A 79 -7.21 -10.41 6.81
CA MET A 79 -5.79 -10.02 6.91
C MET A 79 -5.64 -8.58 7.40
N TRP A 80 -6.49 -7.66 6.94
CA TRP A 80 -6.50 -6.28 7.39
C TRP A 80 -6.81 -6.16 8.88
N PHE A 81 -7.79 -6.90 9.39
CA PHE A 81 -8.12 -6.93 10.81
C PHE A 81 -6.95 -7.42 11.66
N ILE A 82 -6.30 -8.53 11.28
CA ILE A 82 -5.13 -9.06 11.99
C ILE A 82 -3.99 -8.04 11.98
N TYR A 83 -3.74 -7.40 10.83
CA TYR A 83 -2.75 -6.35 10.71
C TYR A 83 -3.02 -5.16 11.65
N CYS A 84 -4.26 -4.66 11.69
CA CYS A 84 -4.66 -3.59 12.61
C CYS A 84 -4.44 -3.98 14.09
N LEU A 85 -4.74 -5.24 14.45
CA LEU A 85 -4.53 -5.73 15.81
C LEU A 85 -3.04 -5.76 16.17
N LEU A 86 -2.20 -6.33 15.31
CA LEU A 86 -0.75 -6.38 15.52
C LEU A 86 -0.13 -4.99 15.61
N ALA A 87 -0.52 -4.09 14.70
CA ALA A 87 -0.09 -2.69 14.74
C ALA A 87 -0.50 -2.05 16.08
N SER A 88 -1.75 -2.21 16.50
CA SER A 88 -2.26 -1.65 17.75
C SER A 88 -1.52 -2.19 18.99
N ILE A 89 -1.21 -3.49 19.03
CA ILE A 89 -0.42 -4.08 20.11
C ILE A 89 0.97 -3.44 20.19
N CYS A 90 1.70 -3.38 19.07
CA CYS A 90 3.02 -2.75 19.02
C CYS A 90 2.98 -1.28 19.44
N LEU A 91 1.99 -0.54 18.93
CA LEU A 91 1.75 0.86 19.28
C LEU A 91 1.48 1.04 20.78
N GLY A 92 0.62 0.19 21.35
CA GLY A 92 0.31 0.23 22.77
C GLY A 92 1.53 -0.05 23.64
N LEU A 93 2.34 -1.06 23.29
CA LEU A 93 3.58 -1.38 24.00
C LEU A 93 4.59 -0.23 23.95
N MET A 94 4.80 0.37 22.78
CA MET A 94 5.71 1.51 22.62
C MET A 94 5.19 2.75 23.34
N THR A 95 3.89 3.05 23.20
CA THR A 95 3.26 4.18 23.90
C THR A 95 3.38 3.98 25.42
N TRP A 96 3.18 2.76 25.92
CA TRP A 96 3.29 2.47 27.35
C TRP A 96 4.70 2.75 27.87
N TYR A 97 5.72 2.28 27.13
CA TYR A 97 7.12 2.50 27.50
C TYR A 97 7.53 3.99 27.45
N ILE A 98 7.03 4.75 26.48
CA ILE A 98 7.39 6.17 26.31
C ILE A 98 6.62 7.07 27.28
N VAL A 99 5.33 6.81 27.46
CA VAL A 99 4.37 7.73 28.11
C VAL A 99 4.14 7.36 29.57
N GLY A 100 4.04 6.07 29.89
CA GLY A 100 3.65 5.59 31.23
C GLY A 100 2.17 5.89 31.59
N PRO A 101 1.67 5.40 32.73
CA PRO A 101 0.31 5.65 33.20
C PRO A 101 0.10 7.09 33.71
N GLY A 102 -1.16 7.52 33.85
CA GLY A 102 -1.55 8.80 34.46
C GLY A 102 -1.28 10.04 33.61
N GLN A 103 -0.98 9.86 32.33
CA GLN A 103 -0.70 10.95 31.41
C GLN A 103 -1.99 11.51 30.78
N PRO A 104 -2.02 12.82 30.48
CA PRO A 104 -3.20 13.46 29.89
C PRO A 104 -3.47 12.92 28.49
N PHE A 105 -4.76 12.91 28.12
CA PHE A 105 -5.26 12.48 26.80
C PHE A 105 -4.41 13.02 25.64
N SER A 106 -4.11 14.32 25.63
CA SER A 106 -3.41 14.98 24.52
C SER A 106 -2.00 14.43 24.31
N TYR A 107 -1.30 14.04 25.37
CA TYR A 107 0.05 13.51 25.28
C TYR A 107 0.05 12.10 24.68
N VAL A 108 -0.84 11.23 25.18
CA VAL A 108 -1.05 9.87 24.64
C VAL A 108 -1.51 9.94 23.18
N PHE A 109 -2.49 10.81 22.88
CA PHE A 109 -3.06 11.01 21.56
C PHE A 109 -1.98 11.35 20.51
N HIS A 110 -1.10 12.31 20.80
CA HIS A 110 -0.06 12.71 19.86
C HIS A 110 0.96 11.60 19.62
N ILE A 111 1.43 10.93 20.67
CA ILE A 111 2.44 9.88 20.56
C ILE A 111 1.87 8.64 19.84
N ALA A 112 0.76 8.09 20.34
CA ALA A 112 0.13 6.92 19.73
C ALA A 112 -0.38 7.22 18.32
N GLY A 113 -0.97 8.40 18.10
CA GLY A 113 -1.51 8.82 16.82
C GLY A 113 -0.44 9.02 15.75
N PHE A 114 0.70 9.63 16.10
CA PHE A 114 1.81 9.79 15.16
C PHE A 114 2.44 8.44 14.80
N MET A 115 2.66 7.56 15.78
CA MET A 115 3.17 6.22 15.50
C MET A 115 2.18 5.42 14.64
N ALA A 116 0.88 5.53 14.88
CA ALA A 116 -0.16 4.91 14.05
C ALA A 116 -0.14 5.45 12.61
N PHE A 117 -0.01 6.77 12.43
CA PHE A 117 0.17 7.37 11.11
C PHE A 117 1.37 6.76 10.36
N LEU A 118 2.51 6.59 11.04
CA LEU A 118 3.69 5.95 10.45
C LEU A 118 3.46 4.46 10.13
N ALA A 119 2.77 3.73 11.01
CA ALA A 119 2.47 2.31 10.81
C ALA A 119 1.60 2.10 9.55
N TYR A 120 0.55 2.89 9.38
CA TYR A 120 -0.37 2.78 8.24
C TYR A 120 0.17 3.44 6.96
N GLY A 121 0.96 4.52 7.09
CA GLY A 121 1.31 5.40 5.98
C GLY A 121 2.77 5.41 5.55
N GLY A 122 3.71 5.04 6.44
CA GLY A 122 5.14 5.31 6.27
C GLY A 122 5.77 4.66 5.04
N ALA A 123 5.27 3.50 4.61
CA ALA A 123 5.77 2.78 3.43
C ALA A 123 5.05 3.13 2.12
N LEU A 124 3.95 3.90 2.15
CA LEU A 124 3.16 4.22 0.95
C LEU A 124 3.95 4.99 -0.13
N PRO A 125 4.79 6.00 0.21
CA PRO A 125 5.58 6.72 -0.79
C PRO A 125 6.55 5.86 -1.58
N GLN A 126 7.03 4.77 -1.00
CA GLN A 126 8.01 3.88 -1.62
C GLN A 126 7.48 3.30 -2.95
N MET A 127 6.18 3.02 -3.03
CA MET A 127 5.55 2.53 -4.26
C MET A 127 5.51 3.57 -5.38
N SER A 128 5.37 4.86 -5.05
CA SER A 128 5.47 5.94 -6.05
C SER A 128 6.91 6.15 -6.50
N ILE A 129 7.86 6.09 -5.56
CA ILE A 129 9.28 6.34 -5.80
C ILE A 129 9.86 5.24 -6.70
N TRP A 130 9.64 3.97 -6.36
CA TRP A 130 10.31 2.84 -7.00
C TRP A 130 9.47 2.16 -8.09
N TYR A 131 8.15 2.08 -7.91
CA TYR A 131 7.25 1.29 -8.75
C TYR A 131 6.32 2.13 -9.63
N ARG A 132 6.57 3.44 -9.71
CA ARG A 132 5.82 4.39 -10.56
C ARG A 132 4.32 4.42 -10.26
N ARG A 133 3.91 4.06 -9.04
CA ARG A 133 2.53 4.25 -8.59
C ARG A 133 2.18 5.74 -8.65
N ARG A 134 0.95 6.06 -9.06
CA ARG A 134 0.50 7.44 -9.21
C ARG A 134 0.55 8.17 -7.85
N TRP A 135 1.27 9.29 -7.79
CA TRP A 135 1.37 10.12 -6.58
C TRP A 135 0.02 10.53 -5.99
N ALA A 136 -0.98 10.85 -6.82
CA ALA A 136 -2.32 11.18 -6.33
C ALA A 136 -2.94 10.06 -5.48
N THR A 137 -2.75 8.79 -5.85
CA THR A 137 -3.23 7.63 -5.07
C THR A 137 -2.49 7.52 -3.74
N THR A 138 -1.17 7.72 -3.77
CA THR A 138 -0.33 7.71 -2.57
C THR A 138 -0.71 8.82 -1.61
N LEU A 139 -0.95 10.05 -2.09
CA LEU A 139 -1.35 11.18 -1.26
C LEU A 139 -2.74 10.97 -0.63
N LYS A 140 -3.71 10.43 -1.37
CA LYS A 140 -5.01 10.03 -0.79
C LYS A 140 -4.84 8.98 0.32
N SER A 141 -3.98 7.99 0.09
CA SER A 141 -3.74 6.91 1.07
C SER A 141 -2.95 7.40 2.30
N LEU A 142 -2.07 8.38 2.13
CA LEU A 142 -1.42 9.07 3.26
C LEU A 142 -2.44 9.89 4.06
N PHE A 143 -3.38 10.54 3.39
CA PHE A 143 -4.48 11.24 4.06
C PHE A 143 -5.36 10.26 4.86
N ASP A 144 -5.69 9.10 4.30
CA ASP A 144 -6.34 8.02 5.05
C ASP A 144 -5.51 7.64 6.28
N SER A 145 -4.19 7.51 6.13
CA SER A 145 -3.29 7.16 7.25
C SER A 145 -3.30 8.22 8.36
N VAL A 146 -3.49 9.50 8.03
CA VAL A 146 -3.69 10.57 9.03
C VAL A 146 -5.00 10.36 9.80
N ILE A 147 -6.09 10.02 9.10
CA ILE A 147 -7.38 9.72 9.73
C ILE A 147 -7.25 8.51 10.65
N TYR A 148 -6.62 7.43 10.18
CA TYR A 148 -6.38 6.22 10.97
C TYR A 148 -5.51 6.52 12.19
N GLY A 149 -4.47 7.35 12.02
CA GLY A 149 -3.62 7.82 13.11
C GLY A 149 -4.41 8.58 14.18
N ALA A 150 -5.24 9.54 13.77
CA ALA A 150 -6.07 10.31 14.69
C ALA A 150 -7.09 9.43 15.44
N VAL A 151 -7.79 8.53 14.74
CA VAL A 151 -8.76 7.62 15.37
C VAL A 151 -8.06 6.67 16.36
N THR A 152 -6.92 6.10 15.97
CA THR A 152 -6.13 5.21 16.83
C THR A 152 -5.60 5.95 18.06
N GLY A 153 -5.00 7.12 17.86
CA GLY A 153 -4.51 7.97 18.95
C GLY A 153 -5.60 8.38 19.91
N ALA A 154 -6.80 8.70 19.41
CA ALA A 154 -7.96 9.04 20.26
C ALA A 154 -8.43 7.84 21.08
N ALA A 155 -8.49 6.64 20.48
CA ALA A 155 -8.83 5.42 21.20
C ALA A 155 -7.82 5.13 22.32
N PHE A 156 -6.52 5.24 22.05
CA PHE A 156 -5.48 5.07 23.06
C PHE A 156 -5.56 6.13 24.15
N GLY A 157 -5.69 7.41 23.80
CA GLY A 157 -5.80 8.49 24.77
C GLY A 157 -7.04 8.36 25.67
N TRP A 158 -8.16 7.87 25.12
CA TRP A 158 -9.39 7.67 25.90
C TRP A 158 -9.31 6.46 26.84
N LEU A 159 -8.71 5.36 26.39
CA LEU A 159 -8.59 4.12 27.16
C LEU A 159 -7.29 4.06 27.97
N TRP A 160 -6.52 5.14 28.02
CA TRP A 160 -5.22 5.13 28.67
C TRP A 160 -5.37 4.98 30.19
N PRO A 161 -4.56 4.11 30.83
CA PRO A 161 -4.58 3.95 32.28
C PRO A 161 -4.27 5.28 32.97
N GLN A 162 -5.17 5.67 33.87
CA GLN A 162 -5.01 6.81 34.77
C GLN A 162 -4.06 6.47 35.92
#